data_AF-A0A1V3IKK8-F1
#
_entry.id   AF-A0A1V3IKK8-F1
#
_cell.length_a   1.000
_cell.length_b   1.000
_cell.length_c   1.000
_cell.angle_alpha   90.00
_cell.angle_beta   90.00
_cell.angle_gamma   90.00
#
_symmetry.space_group_name_H-M   'P 1'
#
loop_
_entity.id
_entity.type
_entity.pdbx_description
1 polymer ?
#
loop_
_entity_poly.entity_id
_entity_poly.type
_entity_poly.pdbx_seq_one_letter_code
_entity_poly.pdbx_strand_id
1 'polypeptide(L)'
;MIASKNLQIKQEADGKVTYVTKDNVTFTAVNAMTVNVGDTTINNDGLTIQNGPSITKGGLNAGNKVIGNVSKGVADNDAVNVNQLKEATSNITNNINNLANNTIALGGDNGTTTSAQALNKEGGLQFDVNGGNGISTTANGSSITVTAKPMVQQLRLMFQVILQRIQVMLLSHLMLILQMQPVMLSLQVK
;
A
#
# COMPACT_ATOMS: atom_id res chain seq x y z
N MET A 1 -76.23 24.29 23.30
CA MET A 1 -75.04 23.72 23.96
C MET A 1 -73.82 24.54 23.55
N ILE A 2 -72.94 24.92 24.49
CA ILE A 2 -71.72 25.68 24.14
C ILE A 2 -70.63 24.68 23.78
N ALA A 3 -70.19 24.69 22.53
CA ALA A 3 -69.04 23.92 22.09
C ALA A 3 -67.73 24.61 22.53
N SER A 4 -66.70 23.83 22.90
CA SER A 4 -65.39 24.34 23.30
C SER A 4 -64.40 24.41 22.12
N LYS A 5 -63.12 24.72 22.37
CA LYS A 5 -62.09 24.90 21.33
C LYS A 5 -61.96 23.72 20.36
N ASN A 6 -62.05 22.48 20.82
CA ASN A 6 -61.75 21.29 20.00
C ASN A 6 -62.97 20.49 19.56
N LEU A 7 -64.13 20.73 20.17
CA LEU A 7 -65.37 20.01 19.86
C LEU A 7 -66.37 20.94 19.17
N GLN A 8 -67.30 20.33 18.44
CA GLN A 8 -68.53 20.91 17.92
C GLN A 8 -69.69 20.05 18.43
N ILE A 9 -70.74 20.71 18.90
CA ILE A 9 -71.93 20.06 19.43
C ILE A 9 -73.14 20.67 18.73
N LYS A 10 -73.96 19.83 18.08
CA LYS A 10 -75.18 20.24 17.39
C LYS A 10 -76.36 19.44 17.92
N GLN A 11 -77.44 20.12 18.33
CA GLN A 11 -78.71 19.49 18.69
C GLN A 11 -79.73 19.73 17.58
N GLU A 12 -80.37 18.66 17.11
CA GLU A 12 -81.40 18.69 16.07
C GLU A 12 -82.80 18.85 16.69
N ALA A 13 -83.82 19.11 15.86
CA ALA A 13 -85.19 19.40 16.29
C ALA A 13 -85.93 18.21 16.96
N ASP A 14 -85.52 16.97 16.65
CA ASP A 14 -86.03 15.74 17.26
C ASP A 14 -85.36 15.43 18.62
N GLY A 15 -84.45 16.30 19.07
CA GLY A 15 -83.69 16.13 20.31
C GLY A 15 -82.35 15.40 20.16
N LYS A 16 -81.99 14.89 18.97
CA LYS A 16 -80.69 14.22 18.73
C LYS A 16 -79.52 15.19 18.90
N VAL A 17 -78.47 14.75 19.60
CA VAL A 17 -77.21 15.52 19.76
C VAL A 17 -76.08 14.83 19.01
N THR A 18 -75.38 15.60 18.17
CA THR A 18 -74.19 15.16 17.41
C THR A 18 -72.94 15.82 18.00
N TYR A 19 -71.91 15.01 18.23
CA TYR A 19 -70.60 15.43 18.69
C TYR A 19 -69.58 15.19 17.58
N VAL A 20 -68.81 16.22 17.23
CA VAL A 20 -67.76 16.13 16.21
C VAL A 20 -66.52 16.86 16.73
N THR A 21 -65.34 16.37 16.39
CA THR A 21 -64.09 17.13 16.57
C THR A 21 -63.96 18.14 15.45
N LYS A 22 -63.33 19.28 15.70
CA LYS A 22 -62.89 20.15 14.59
C LYS A 22 -61.82 19.42 13.76
N ASP A 23 -61.69 19.78 12.48
CA ASP A 23 -60.63 19.23 11.61
C ASP A 23 -59.24 19.51 12.18
N ASN A 24 -59.06 20.71 12.74
CA ASN A 24 -57.85 21.11 13.44
C ASN A 24 -58.14 21.20 14.93
N VAL A 25 -57.56 20.27 15.69
CA VAL A 25 -57.63 20.21 17.15
C VAL A 25 -56.31 20.73 17.71
N THR A 26 -56.37 21.62 18.69
CA THR A 26 -55.16 22.15 19.34
C THR A 26 -55.24 21.93 20.84
N PHE A 27 -54.21 21.31 21.40
CA PHE A 27 -54.03 21.19 22.84
C PHE A 27 -52.85 22.05 23.27
N THR A 28 -52.97 22.72 24.41
CA THR A 28 -51.82 23.43 25.02
C THR A 28 -50.80 22.44 25.58
N ALA A 29 -51.26 21.30 26.12
CA ALA A 29 -50.43 20.20 26.57
C ALA A 29 -51.18 18.88 26.35
N VAL A 30 -50.43 17.82 26.05
CA VAL A 30 -50.93 16.44 25.95
C VAL A 30 -50.16 15.62 26.97
N ASN A 31 -50.87 15.07 27.97
CA ASN A 31 -50.30 14.21 28.99
C ASN A 31 -50.88 12.80 28.79
N ALA A 32 -50.20 11.99 27.98
CA ALA A 32 -50.66 10.68 27.53
C ALA A 32 -49.55 9.64 27.74
N MET A 33 -49.93 8.39 28.03
CA MET A 33 -48.98 7.28 28.13
C MET A 33 -48.38 6.91 26.77
N THR A 34 -49.21 6.99 25.71
CA THR A 34 -48.85 6.67 24.34
C THR A 34 -49.65 7.55 23.37
N VAL A 35 -49.01 8.06 22.34
CA VAL A 35 -49.62 8.73 21.19
C VAL A 35 -49.21 7.97 19.93
N ASN A 36 -50.19 7.48 19.17
CA ASN A 36 -49.97 6.77 17.91
C ASN A 36 -50.41 7.67 16.74
N VAL A 37 -49.55 7.84 15.74
CA VAL A 37 -49.80 8.61 14.51
C VAL A 37 -49.33 7.78 13.33
N GLY A 38 -50.26 7.00 12.75
CA GLY A 38 -49.89 5.96 11.77
C GLY A 38 -48.88 5.00 12.39
N ASP A 39 -47.73 4.84 11.72
CA ASP A 39 -46.62 3.97 12.16
C ASP A 39 -45.74 4.60 13.25
N THR A 40 -45.97 5.86 13.63
CA THR A 40 -45.19 6.55 14.65
C THR A 40 -45.82 6.39 16.03
N THR A 41 -45.02 5.97 17.01
CA THR A 41 -45.42 5.88 18.41
C THR A 41 -44.55 6.80 19.26
N ILE A 42 -45.17 7.64 20.08
CA ILE A 42 -44.52 8.44 21.12
C ILE A 42 -45.02 7.95 22.47
N ASN A 43 -44.12 7.50 23.34
CA ASN A 43 -44.46 6.99 24.67
C ASN A 43 -43.34 7.28 25.68
N ASN A 44 -43.43 6.66 26.87
CA ASN A 44 -42.44 6.82 27.94
C ASN A 44 -41.00 6.40 27.57
N ASP A 45 -40.79 5.64 26.49
CA ASP A 45 -39.47 5.21 26.03
C ASP A 45 -38.87 6.16 24.99
N GLY A 46 -39.69 6.92 24.27
CA GLY A 46 -39.28 7.91 23.27
C GLY A 46 -40.17 7.92 22.03
N LEU A 47 -39.56 8.07 20.85
CA LEU A 47 -40.19 8.05 19.53
C LEU A 47 -39.74 6.83 18.74
N THR A 48 -40.68 6.08 18.18
CA THR A 48 -40.41 4.96 17.27
C THR A 48 -41.24 5.09 16.01
N ILE A 49 -40.67 4.68 14.87
CA ILE A 49 -41.39 4.51 13.60
C ILE A 49 -41.33 3.02 13.27
N GLN A 50 -42.48 2.39 13.04
CA GLN A 50 -42.52 0.96 12.67
C GLN A 50 -41.69 0.72 11.40
N ASN A 51 -40.79 -0.28 11.46
CA ASN A 51 -39.84 -0.60 10.38
C ASN A 51 -38.92 0.57 9.97
N GLY A 52 -38.74 1.55 10.86
CA GLY A 52 -37.99 2.78 10.60
C GLY A 52 -37.05 3.20 11.72
N PRO A 53 -36.60 4.46 11.70
CA PRO A 53 -35.76 5.02 12.75
C PRO A 53 -36.46 5.12 14.11
N SER A 54 -35.68 5.23 15.18
CA SER A 54 -36.17 5.51 16.53
C SER A 54 -35.21 6.39 17.32
N ILE A 55 -35.75 7.11 18.30
CA ILE A 55 -35.03 7.87 19.31
C ILE A 55 -35.62 7.49 20.65
N THR A 56 -34.88 6.75 21.46
CA THR A 56 -35.33 6.30 22.79
C THR A 56 -34.36 6.74 23.87
N LYS A 57 -34.64 6.40 25.13
CA LYS A 57 -33.66 6.55 26.24
C LYS A 57 -32.32 5.86 25.98
N GLY A 58 -32.29 4.85 25.10
CA GLY A 58 -31.06 4.17 24.68
C GLY A 58 -30.27 4.90 23.58
N GLY A 59 -30.79 6.02 23.06
CA GLY A 59 -30.18 6.79 21.98
C GLY A 59 -30.93 6.67 20.65
N LEU A 60 -30.22 6.99 19.56
CA LEU A 60 -30.75 7.01 18.20
C LEU A 60 -30.43 5.70 17.49
N ASN A 61 -31.43 5.14 16.79
CA ASN A 61 -31.26 4.08 15.82
C ASN A 61 -31.76 4.56 14.45
N ALA A 62 -30.89 4.54 13.44
CA ALA A 62 -31.22 5.00 12.08
C ALA A 62 -32.05 4.01 11.26
N GLY A 63 -32.36 2.81 11.76
CA GLY A 63 -33.21 1.83 11.07
C GLY A 63 -32.63 1.36 9.72
N ASN A 64 -31.29 1.19 9.67
CA ASN A 64 -30.53 0.87 8.46
C ASN A 64 -30.77 1.89 7.31
N LYS A 65 -30.94 3.17 7.65
CA LYS A 65 -31.04 4.28 6.69
C LYS A 65 -29.85 5.21 6.81
N VAL A 66 -29.58 5.95 5.74
CA VAL A 66 -28.56 7.00 5.71
C VAL A 66 -29.05 8.18 6.55
N ILE A 67 -28.19 8.67 7.45
CA ILE A 67 -28.38 9.97 8.10
C ILE A 67 -27.75 11.02 7.17
N GLY A 68 -28.59 11.68 6.37
CA GLY A 68 -28.18 12.72 5.43
C GLY A 68 -28.04 14.10 6.07
N ASN A 69 -27.46 15.05 5.33
CA ASN A 69 -27.34 16.46 5.72
C ASN A 69 -26.60 16.70 7.04
N VAL A 70 -25.62 15.84 7.35
CA VAL A 70 -24.74 16.00 8.51
C VAL A 70 -23.64 16.99 8.16
N SER A 71 -23.64 18.15 8.82
CA SER A 71 -22.56 19.13 8.72
C SER A 71 -21.23 18.54 9.19
N LYS A 72 -20.10 19.17 8.84
CA LYS A 72 -18.79 18.70 9.35
C LYS A 72 -18.78 18.81 10.88
N GLY A 73 -18.38 17.74 11.55
CA GLY A 73 -18.15 17.75 12.99
C GLY A 73 -16.94 18.62 13.34
N VAL A 74 -17.03 19.36 14.44
CA VAL A 74 -16.01 20.30 14.93
C VAL A 74 -15.51 19.90 16.31
N ALA A 75 -16.42 19.46 17.19
CA ALA A 75 -16.08 18.95 18.52
C ALA A 75 -15.77 17.44 18.48
N ASP A 76 -15.06 16.95 19.51
CA ASP A 76 -14.64 15.54 19.61
C ASP A 76 -15.81 14.54 19.64
N ASN A 77 -16.99 15.00 20.06
CA ASN A 77 -18.21 14.19 20.16
C ASN A 77 -19.20 14.43 19.01
N ASP A 78 -18.83 15.22 18.00
CA ASP A 78 -19.67 15.41 16.82
C ASP A 78 -19.59 14.19 15.89
N ALA A 79 -20.69 13.95 15.17
CA ALA A 79 -20.67 12.96 14.10
C ALA A 79 -19.78 13.42 12.93
N VAL A 80 -19.03 12.48 12.35
CA VAL A 80 -18.25 12.71 11.13
C VAL A 80 -19.09 12.44 9.89
N ASN A 81 -18.98 13.32 8.89
CA ASN A 81 -19.60 13.08 7.60
C ASN A 81 -18.63 12.46 6.59
N VAL A 82 -19.16 11.97 5.47
CA VAL A 82 -18.38 11.29 4.42
C VAL A 82 -17.30 12.20 3.82
N ASN A 83 -17.50 13.52 3.80
CA ASN A 83 -16.51 14.46 3.28
C ASN A 83 -15.24 14.46 4.16
N GLN A 84 -15.40 14.54 5.49
CA GLN A 84 -14.27 14.48 6.42
C GLN A 84 -13.47 13.18 6.28
N LEU A 85 -14.16 12.04 6.11
CA LEU A 85 -13.49 10.75 5.88
C LEU A 85 -12.70 10.73 4.55
N LYS A 86 -13.25 11.29 3.47
CA LYS A 86 -12.56 11.39 2.17
C LYS A 86 -11.32 12.29 2.25
N GLU A 87 -11.40 13.41 2.96
CA GLU A 87 -10.27 14.32 3.19
C GLU A 87 -9.14 13.59 3.95
N ALA A 88 -9.47 12.87 5.01
CA ALA A 88 -8.50 12.08 5.77
C ALA A 88 -7.82 10.98 4.91
N THR A 89 -8.61 10.21 4.16
CA THR A 89 -8.08 9.14 3.28
C THR A 89 -7.22 9.71 2.16
N SER A 90 -7.60 10.85 1.59
CA SER A 90 -6.81 11.56 0.57
C SER A 90 -5.45 11.99 1.13
N ASN A 91 -5.41 12.58 2.33
CA ASN A 91 -4.18 12.98 2.98
C ASN A 91 -3.25 11.79 3.24
N ILE A 92 -3.80 10.67 3.72
CA ILE A 92 -3.03 9.43 3.93
C ILE A 92 -2.46 8.92 2.61
N THR A 93 -3.28 8.88 1.56
CA THR A 93 -2.87 8.41 0.22
C THR A 93 -1.74 9.27 -0.33
N ASN A 94 -1.82 10.59 -0.17
CA ASN A 94 -0.77 11.51 -0.59
C ASN A 94 0.53 11.27 0.18
N ASN A 95 0.46 11.07 1.50
CA ASN A 95 1.64 10.77 2.30
C ASN A 95 2.31 9.45 1.88
N ILE A 96 1.51 8.41 1.63
CA ILE A 96 2.02 7.12 1.13
C ILE A 96 2.67 7.29 -0.24
N ASN A 97 2.02 8.01 -1.16
CA ASN A 97 2.56 8.26 -2.49
C ASN A 97 3.87 9.06 -2.44
N ASN A 98 3.97 10.06 -1.55
CA ASN A 98 5.21 10.81 -1.35
C ASN A 98 6.34 9.91 -0.87
N LEU A 99 6.07 9.02 0.09
CA LEU A 99 7.06 8.05 0.56
C LEU A 99 7.45 7.05 -0.54
N ALA A 100 6.47 6.52 -1.26
CA ALA A 100 6.66 5.55 -2.33
C ALA A 100 7.47 6.13 -3.51
N ASN A 101 7.25 7.41 -3.82
CA ASN A 101 7.92 8.12 -4.90
C ASN A 101 9.28 8.72 -4.51
N ASN A 102 9.72 8.55 -3.26
CA ASN A 102 11.11 8.83 -2.93
C ASN A 102 12.03 7.97 -3.79
N THR A 103 13.20 8.52 -4.09
CA THR A 103 14.20 7.84 -4.90
C THR A 103 15.48 7.68 -4.12
N ILE A 104 16.20 6.60 -4.42
CA ILE A 104 17.54 6.34 -3.94
C ILE A 104 18.49 6.23 -5.13
N ALA A 105 19.63 6.90 -5.03
CA ALA A 105 20.75 6.76 -5.95
C ALA A 105 22.02 6.52 -5.12
N LEU A 106 22.94 5.73 -5.65
CA LEU A 106 24.22 5.46 -5.02
C LEU A 106 25.31 6.24 -5.75
N GLY A 107 26.15 6.94 -4.99
CA GLY A 107 27.35 7.60 -5.51
C GLY A 107 28.52 6.62 -5.58
N GLY A 108 29.46 6.90 -6.47
CA GLY A 108 30.72 6.19 -6.61
C GLY A 108 31.91 7.14 -6.69
N ASP A 109 33.08 6.55 -6.90
CA ASP A 109 34.32 7.30 -7.11
C ASP A 109 34.18 8.28 -8.28
N ASN A 110 35.02 9.31 -8.26
CA ASN A 110 35.10 10.36 -9.28
C ASN A 110 33.77 11.11 -9.50
N GLY A 111 32.88 11.13 -8.49
CA GLY A 111 31.61 11.85 -8.54
C GLY A 111 30.55 11.21 -9.44
N THR A 112 30.69 9.92 -9.75
CA THR A 112 29.68 9.18 -10.52
C THR A 112 28.47 8.82 -9.67
N THR A 113 27.31 8.65 -10.29
CA THR A 113 26.05 8.26 -9.61
C THR A 113 25.27 7.25 -10.44
N THR A 114 24.60 6.30 -9.78
CA THR A 114 23.61 5.46 -10.46
C THR A 114 22.40 6.29 -10.87
N SER A 115 21.63 5.81 -11.84
CA SER A 115 20.27 6.32 -12.05
C SER A 115 19.44 6.13 -10.78
N ALA A 116 18.68 7.15 -10.40
CA ALA A 116 17.80 7.09 -9.25
C ALA A 116 16.74 5.98 -9.43
N GLN A 117 16.53 5.16 -8.39
CA GLN A 117 15.50 4.14 -8.36
C GLN A 117 14.39 4.58 -7.41
N ALA A 118 13.14 4.54 -7.86
CA ALA A 118 11.99 4.79 -7.01
C ALA A 118 11.78 3.62 -6.03
N LEU A 119 11.46 3.91 -4.77
CA LEU A 119 11.28 2.87 -3.75
C LEU A 119 10.15 1.88 -4.09
N ASN A 120 9.17 2.32 -4.89
CA ASN A 120 8.05 1.51 -5.38
C ASN A 120 8.30 0.84 -6.74
N LYS A 121 9.56 0.70 -7.18
CA LYS A 121 9.89 0.08 -8.46
C LYS A 121 9.31 -1.34 -8.56
N GLU A 122 8.55 -1.58 -9.63
CA GLU A 122 8.06 -2.91 -9.98
C GLU A 122 9.22 -3.89 -10.19
N GLY A 123 9.13 -5.09 -9.61
CA GLY A 123 10.21 -6.08 -9.60
C GLY A 123 11.28 -5.87 -8.52
N GLY A 124 11.17 -4.81 -7.71
CA GLY A 124 12.06 -4.54 -6.59
C GLY A 124 13.28 -3.68 -6.94
N LEU A 125 13.97 -3.21 -5.90
CA LEU A 125 15.21 -2.45 -6.03
C LEU A 125 16.38 -3.42 -6.21
N GLN A 126 17.18 -3.22 -7.25
CA GLN A 126 18.44 -3.94 -7.44
C GLN A 126 19.57 -2.95 -7.75
N PHE A 127 20.68 -3.10 -7.04
CA PHE A 127 21.94 -2.41 -7.28
C PHE A 127 23.05 -3.45 -7.40
N ASP A 128 23.71 -3.48 -8.55
CA ASP A 128 24.81 -4.41 -8.79
C ASP A 128 26.13 -3.82 -8.28
N VAL A 129 26.94 -4.65 -7.62
CA VAL A 129 28.33 -4.30 -7.29
C VAL A 129 29.23 -4.92 -8.36
N ASN A 130 29.73 -4.09 -9.28
CA ASN A 130 30.54 -4.54 -10.41
C ASN A 130 32.03 -4.62 -10.05
N GLY A 131 32.65 -5.78 -10.30
CA GLY A 131 34.10 -5.94 -10.17
C GLY A 131 34.85 -5.36 -11.37
N GLY A 132 35.77 -4.43 -11.14
CA GLY A 132 36.66 -3.87 -12.17
C GLY A 132 37.82 -4.80 -12.56
N ASN A 133 38.86 -4.25 -13.19
CA ASN A 133 40.04 -4.99 -13.66
C ASN A 133 40.70 -5.82 -12.55
N GLY A 134 40.48 -7.14 -12.59
CA GLY A 134 41.06 -8.07 -11.62
C GLY A 134 40.25 -8.26 -10.34
N ILE A 135 39.04 -7.72 -10.22
CA ILE A 135 38.14 -7.97 -9.09
C ILE A 135 36.93 -8.79 -9.58
N SER A 136 36.48 -9.74 -8.77
CA SER A 136 35.24 -10.48 -8.97
C SER A 136 34.30 -10.23 -7.79
N THR A 137 33.02 -10.10 -8.07
CA THR A 137 31.98 -9.96 -7.04
C THR A 137 31.01 -11.15 -7.11
N THR A 138 30.48 -11.59 -5.98
CA THR A 138 29.49 -12.68 -5.92
C THR A 138 28.52 -12.40 -4.78
N ALA A 139 27.23 -12.26 -5.11
CA ALA A 139 26.17 -12.13 -4.12
C ALA A 139 25.63 -13.51 -3.74
N ASN A 140 25.50 -13.77 -2.44
CA ASN A 140 24.87 -14.98 -1.91
C ASN A 140 24.19 -14.68 -0.59
N GLY A 141 22.87 -14.93 -0.52
CA GLY A 141 22.04 -14.56 0.63
C GLY A 141 22.12 -13.05 0.88
N SER A 142 22.51 -12.68 2.10
CA SER A 142 22.64 -11.28 2.54
C SER A 142 24.03 -10.68 2.34
N SER A 143 24.97 -11.40 1.73
CA SER A 143 26.37 -10.98 1.60
C SER A 143 26.80 -10.81 0.15
N ILE A 144 27.71 -9.85 -0.06
CA ILE A 144 28.45 -9.69 -1.31
C ILE A 144 29.93 -9.95 -1.00
N THR A 145 30.51 -10.96 -1.66
CA THR A 145 31.94 -11.26 -1.56
C THR A 145 32.67 -10.54 -2.69
N VAL A 146 33.75 -9.83 -2.35
CA VAL A 146 34.63 -9.15 -3.30
C VAL A 146 36.01 -9.81 -3.25
N THR A 147 36.44 -10.39 -4.37
CA THR A 147 37.69 -11.15 -4.46
C THR A 147 38.60 -10.57 -5.51
N ALA A 148 39.84 -10.24 -5.14
CA ALA A 148 40.88 -9.94 -6.11
C ALA A 148 41.34 -11.23 -6.80
N LYS A 149 41.29 -11.25 -8.13
CA LYS A 149 41.87 -12.32 -8.95
C LYS A 149 43.38 -12.32 -8.73
N PRO A 150 43.98 -13.45 -8.32
CA PRO A 150 45.40 -13.50 -8.04
C PRO A 150 46.21 -13.25 -9.32
N MET A 151 46.91 -12.11 -9.39
CA MET A 151 47.83 -11.77 -10.49
C MET A 151 48.94 -12.81 -10.66
N VAL A 152 49.29 -13.50 -9.56
CA VAL A 152 50.28 -14.58 -9.53
C VAL A 152 49.87 -15.77 -10.39
N GLN A 153 48.56 -16.06 -10.54
CA GLN A 153 48.09 -17.18 -11.37
C GLN A 153 48.36 -16.89 -12.85
N GLN A 154 48.02 -15.67 -13.32
CA GLN A 154 48.26 -15.22 -14.69
C GLN A 154 49.77 -15.20 -15.01
N LEU A 155 50.57 -14.66 -14.09
CA LEU A 155 52.02 -14.63 -14.26
C LEU A 155 52.63 -16.04 -14.27
N ARG A 156 52.12 -16.96 -13.42
CA ARG A 156 52.54 -18.37 -13.41
C ARG A 156 52.23 -19.08 -14.75
N LEU A 157 51.04 -18.87 -15.30
CA LEU A 157 50.66 -19.39 -16.61
C LEU A 157 51.57 -18.84 -17.72
N MET A 158 51.86 -17.54 -17.70
CA MET A 158 52.80 -16.92 -18.65
C MET A 158 54.19 -17.56 -18.58
N PHE A 159 54.74 -17.75 -17.38
CA PHE A 159 56.04 -18.41 -17.22
C PHE A 159 56.04 -19.87 -17.66
N GLN A 160 54.98 -20.64 -17.38
CA GLN A 160 54.88 -22.03 -17.83
C GLN A 160 54.88 -22.15 -19.36
N VAL A 161 54.13 -21.29 -20.06
CA VAL A 161 54.13 -21.27 -21.54
C VAL A 161 55.51 -20.92 -22.09
N ILE A 162 56.21 -19.95 -21.49
CA ILE A 162 57.58 -19.58 -21.89
C ILE A 162 58.55 -20.75 -21.69
N LEU A 163 58.53 -21.38 -20.52
CA LEU A 163 59.39 -22.53 -20.22
C LEU A 163 59.12 -23.71 -21.17
N GLN A 164 57.85 -23.98 -21.49
CA GLN A 164 57.48 -25.03 -22.44
C GLN A 164 58.02 -24.73 -23.84
N ARG A 165 57.92 -23.48 -24.31
CA ARG A 165 58.49 -23.07 -25.61
C ARG A 165 60.01 -23.23 -25.64
N ILE A 166 60.70 -22.88 -24.56
CA ILE A 166 62.17 -23.08 -24.43
C ILE A 166 62.51 -24.57 -24.45
N GLN A 167 61.78 -25.40 -23.71
CA GLN A 167 61.99 -26.86 -23.68
C GLN A 167 61.82 -27.49 -25.06
N VAL A 168 60.77 -27.12 -25.80
CA VAL A 168 60.53 -27.62 -27.16
C VAL A 168 61.67 -27.19 -28.09
N MET A 169 62.15 -25.95 -27.97
CA MET A 169 63.28 -25.46 -28.76
C MET A 169 64.57 -26.22 -28.43
N LEU A 170 64.87 -26.45 -27.15
CA LEU A 170 66.07 -27.21 -26.76
C LEU A 170 66.00 -28.66 -27.24
N LEU A 171 64.82 -29.29 -27.17
CA LEU A 171 64.62 -30.66 -27.62
C LEU A 171 64.76 -30.79 -29.14
N SER A 172 64.27 -29.81 -29.91
CA SER A 172 64.45 -29.81 -31.37
C SER A 172 65.91 -29.63 -31.78
N HIS A 173 66.66 -28.76 -31.09
CA HIS A 173 68.09 -28.61 -31.31
C HIS A 173 68.86 -29.88 -30.94
N LEU A 174 68.53 -30.52 -29.82
CA LEU A 174 69.17 -31.78 -29.40
C LEU A 174 68.90 -32.92 -30.40
N MET A 175 67.65 -33.04 -30.89
CA MET A 175 67.32 -34.02 -31.93
C MET A 175 68.07 -33.78 -33.22
N LEU A 176 68.25 -32.52 -33.64
CA LEU A 176 69.04 -32.19 -34.83
C LEU A 176 70.51 -32.61 -34.66
N ILE A 177 71.11 -32.32 -33.50
CA ILE A 177 72.48 -32.75 -33.17
C ILE A 177 72.61 -34.28 -33.21
N LEU A 178 71.66 -35.01 -32.61
CA LEU A 178 71.64 -36.47 -32.61
C LEU A 178 71.48 -37.05 -34.03
N GLN A 179 70.66 -36.44 -34.89
CA GLN A 179 70.53 -36.83 -36.29
C GLN A 179 71.80 -36.59 -37.11
N MET A 180 72.63 -35.62 -36.73
CA MET A 180 73.91 -35.33 -37.39
C MET A 180 75.07 -36.22 -36.91
N GLN A 181 74.98 -36.88 -35.75
CA GLN A 181 76.03 -37.78 -35.23
C GLN A 181 76.41 -38.93 -36.19
N PRO A 182 75.48 -39.70 -36.78
CA PRO A 182 75.85 -40.76 -37.73
C PRO A 182 76.45 -40.20 -39.03
N VAL A 183 76.03 -39.01 -39.49
CA VAL A 183 76.59 -38.34 -40.67
C VAL A 183 78.04 -37.95 -40.42
N MET A 184 78.34 -37.31 -39.29
CA MET A 184 79.70 -36.95 -38.88
C MET A 184 80.60 -38.18 -38.72
N LEU A 185 80.08 -39.27 -38.15
CA LEU A 185 80.84 -40.51 -38.00
C LEU A 185 81.18 -41.16 -39.35
N SER A 186 80.27 -41.10 -40.33
CA SER A 186 80.55 -41.59 -41.69
C SER A 186 81.54 -40.73 -42.49
N LEU A 187 81.67 -39.44 -42.15
CA LEU A 187 82.67 -38.53 -42.72
C LEU A 187 84.09 -38.74 -42.16
N GLN A 188 84.23 -39.37 -40.99
CA GLN A 188 85.54 -39.66 -40.37
C GLN A 188 86.14 -41.02 -40.81
N VAL A 189 85.41 -41.84 -41.58
CA VAL A 189 85.82 -43.19 -42.03
C VAL A 189 86.09 -43.24 -43.56
N LYS A 190 86.31 -42.09 -44.20
CA LYS A 190 86.83 -41.96 -45.57
C LYS A 190 88.21 -41.33 -45.54
#